data_AF-A0A381PYU6-F1
#
_entry.id   AF-A0A381PYU6-F1
#
_cell.length_a   1.000
_cell.length_b   1.000
_cell.length_c   1.000
_cell.angle_alpha   90.00
_cell.angle_beta   90.00
_cell.angle_gamma   90.00
#
_symmetry.space_group_name_H-M   'P 1'
#
loop_
_entity.id
_entity.type
_entity.pdbx_description
1 polymer ?
#
loop_
_entity_poly.entity_id
_entity_poly.type
_entity_poly.pdbx_seq_one_letter_code
_entity_poly.pdbx_strand_id
1 'polypeptide(L)'
;MHPDTMRLIDRWVGIPLCFFASLWPWKKTQAGSTSPLSTNIPPPDTIVFIGIAEIGALVVAYPAIQEARIKHPNSRVCFITAPSGFQTLEFMGFEEENIYLLETSSVQSLLKGLLKMRTHFKGERVSAVVIEPFTRFSTLLSAWIGASQRIGCYRFLNEGVYLGNFLTHRLVYNSHLHASQTYFALAKALIEPVSTKPLLKESIPSQIQNRLRINIPEKEQQTLRKRLQAECPENPLKKIVLLNANASDIVPLRKWPLENFVELGKQLLENSEFT
;
A
#
# COMPACT_ATOMS: atom_id res chain seq x y z
N MET A 1 5.21 -7.64 14.59
CA MET A 1 6.69 -7.70 14.71
C MET A 1 7.27 -6.28 14.67
N HIS A 2 8.42 -6.01 15.29
CA HIS A 2 9.04 -4.68 15.19
C HIS A 2 9.51 -4.41 13.74
N PRO A 3 9.37 -3.19 13.19
CA PRO A 3 9.76 -2.87 11.82
C PRO A 3 11.22 -3.22 11.47
N ASP A 4 12.15 -3.03 12.40
CA ASP A 4 13.56 -3.37 12.16
C ASP A 4 13.80 -4.88 12.06
N THR A 5 13.05 -5.67 12.84
CA THR A 5 13.07 -7.13 12.71
C THR A 5 12.53 -7.55 11.34
N MET A 6 11.45 -6.92 10.85
CA MET A 6 10.92 -7.17 9.50
C MET A 6 11.97 -6.86 8.43
N ARG A 7 12.66 -5.72 8.52
CA ARG A 7 13.73 -5.33 7.59
C ARG A 7 14.91 -6.30 7.61
N LEU A 8 15.31 -6.76 8.80
CA LEU A 8 16.42 -7.68 8.96
C LEU A 8 16.10 -9.05 8.32
N ILE A 9 14.89 -9.56 8.57
CA ILE A 9 14.41 -10.81 7.97
C ILE A 9 14.27 -10.66 6.46
N ASP A 10 13.67 -9.57 5.98
CA ASP A 10 13.55 -9.32 4.53
C ASP A 10 14.93 -9.31 3.86
N ARG A 11 15.93 -8.67 4.48
CA ARG A 11 17.29 -8.66 3.95
C ARG A 11 17.93 -10.05 3.92
N TRP A 12 17.98 -10.74 5.05
CA TRP A 12 18.79 -11.97 5.17
C TRP A 12 18.08 -13.21 4.66
N VAL A 13 16.78 -13.34 4.92
CA VAL A 13 15.97 -14.48 4.49
C VAL A 13 15.36 -14.20 3.13
N GLY A 14 14.96 -12.96 2.85
CA GLY A 14 14.35 -12.61 1.57
C GLY A 14 15.29 -12.76 0.38
N ILE A 15 16.59 -12.44 0.50
CA ILE A 15 17.55 -12.61 -0.61
C ILE A 15 17.63 -14.07 -1.10
N PRO A 16 17.93 -15.07 -0.24
CA PRO A 16 17.98 -16.46 -0.68
C PRO A 16 16.61 -16.95 -1.17
N LEU A 17 15.52 -16.58 -0.50
CA LEU A 17 14.17 -16.93 -0.96
C LEU A 17 13.88 -16.37 -2.36
N CYS A 18 14.23 -15.11 -2.64
CA CYS A 18 14.09 -14.52 -3.97
C CYS A 18 14.94 -15.25 -5.01
N PHE A 19 16.15 -15.68 -4.65
CA PHE A 19 17.01 -16.47 -5.54
C PHE A 19 16.36 -17.81 -5.89
N PHE A 20 16.01 -18.63 -4.89
CA PHE A 20 15.40 -19.95 -5.13
C PHE A 20 14.03 -19.83 -5.80
N ALA A 21 13.21 -18.86 -5.39
CA ALA A 21 11.96 -18.56 -6.06
C ALA A 21 12.20 -18.21 -7.53
N SER A 22 13.21 -17.41 -7.88
CA SER A 22 13.46 -17.05 -9.28
C SER A 22 13.77 -18.24 -10.19
N LEU A 23 14.23 -19.37 -9.64
CA LEU A 23 14.45 -20.61 -10.38
C LEU A 23 13.15 -21.38 -10.66
N TRP A 24 12.11 -21.14 -9.86
CA TRP A 24 10.82 -21.79 -10.05
C TRP A 24 10.10 -21.20 -11.27
N PRO A 25 9.53 -22.01 -12.17
CA PRO A 25 8.71 -21.51 -13.27
C PRO A 25 7.36 -21.01 -12.74
N TRP A 26 7.34 -19.80 -12.18
CA TRP A 26 6.11 -19.08 -11.80
C TRP A 26 5.25 -18.72 -13.00
N LYS A 27 5.75 -18.97 -14.21
CA LYS A 27 4.97 -18.98 -15.43
C LYS A 27 4.05 -20.20 -15.39
N LYS A 28 2.88 -20.05 -14.75
CA LYS A 28 1.70 -20.71 -15.31
C LYS A 28 1.47 -20.07 -16.68
N THR A 29 2.00 -20.76 -17.68
CA THR A 29 1.60 -20.67 -19.07
C THR A 29 0.08 -20.51 -19.19
N GLN A 30 -0.40 -19.31 -19.52
CA GLN A 30 -1.27 -19.20 -20.68
C GLN A 30 -0.34 -19.15 -21.90
N ALA A 31 0.28 -20.30 -22.18
CA ALA A 31 0.89 -20.56 -23.47
C ALA A 31 -0.26 -20.74 -24.44
N GLY A 32 -0.59 -19.66 -25.10
CA GLY A 32 -1.59 -19.59 -26.15
C GLY A 32 -1.42 -18.36 -27.03
N SER A 33 -0.22 -17.79 -27.15
CA SER A 33 0.17 -17.01 -28.33
C SER A 33 1.65 -16.63 -28.27
N THR A 34 2.47 -17.34 -29.04
CA THR A 34 3.80 -16.90 -29.45
C THR A 34 3.71 -16.03 -30.71
N SER A 35 2.67 -15.22 -30.85
CA SER A 35 2.64 -14.16 -31.87
C SER A 35 3.07 -12.83 -31.22
N PRO A 36 4.00 -12.06 -31.83
CA PRO A 36 4.38 -10.74 -31.34
C PRO A 36 3.28 -9.68 -31.52
N LEU A 37 2.05 -10.09 -31.85
CA LEU A 37 0.92 -9.25 -32.27
C LEU A 37 -0.39 -9.57 -31.53
N SER A 38 -0.39 -10.45 -30.53
CA SER A 38 -1.59 -10.78 -29.74
C SER A 38 -1.73 -9.85 -28.53
N THR A 39 -2.38 -8.71 -28.74
CA THR A 39 -2.76 -7.71 -27.72
C THR A 39 -3.88 -8.15 -26.77
N ASN A 40 -4.37 -9.38 -26.85
CA ASN A 40 -5.52 -9.84 -26.05
C ASN A 40 -5.09 -10.73 -24.88
N ILE A 41 -4.28 -10.20 -23.95
CA ILE A 41 -4.24 -10.80 -22.60
C ILE A 41 -5.59 -10.44 -21.96
N PRO A 42 -6.43 -11.42 -21.61
CA PRO A 42 -7.74 -11.11 -21.11
C PRO A 42 -7.59 -10.44 -19.73
N PRO A 43 -8.37 -9.40 -19.41
CA PRO A 43 -8.18 -8.58 -18.22
C PRO A 43 -8.22 -9.43 -16.94
N PRO A 44 -7.50 -9.04 -15.88
CA PRO A 44 -7.51 -9.79 -14.63
C PRO A 44 -8.93 -9.85 -14.04
N ASP A 45 -9.26 -10.94 -13.36
CA ASP A 45 -10.49 -11.01 -12.56
C ASP A 45 -10.33 -10.14 -11.31
N THR A 46 -9.13 -10.16 -10.72
CA THR A 46 -8.81 -9.48 -9.46
C THR A 46 -7.47 -8.73 -9.55
N ILE A 47 -7.46 -7.48 -9.11
CA ILE A 47 -6.26 -6.64 -8.93
C ILE A 47 -6.01 -6.49 -7.43
N VAL A 48 -4.87 -7.01 -6.97
CA VAL A 48 -4.47 -7.00 -5.56
C VAL A 48 -3.39 -5.95 -5.35
N PHE A 49 -3.64 -4.95 -4.52
CA PHE A 49 -2.60 -4.05 -4.02
C PHE A 49 -1.96 -4.67 -2.77
N ILE A 50 -0.63 -4.76 -2.74
CA ILE A 50 0.12 -5.35 -1.62
C ILE A 50 0.92 -4.25 -0.91
N GLY A 51 0.53 -3.94 0.33
CA GLY A 51 1.21 -2.97 1.19
C GLY A 51 1.02 -3.34 2.66
N ILE A 52 2.06 -3.86 3.30
CA ILE A 52 1.96 -4.50 4.62
C ILE A 52 2.46 -3.60 5.76
N ALA A 53 3.58 -2.91 5.56
CA ALA A 53 4.31 -2.25 6.64
C ALA A 53 3.80 -0.83 6.96
N GLU A 54 3.34 -0.08 5.95
CA GLU A 54 3.10 1.36 6.10
C GLU A 54 1.65 1.75 5.81
N ILE A 55 0.89 2.08 6.87
CA ILE A 55 -0.50 2.58 6.76
C ILE A 55 -0.57 3.84 5.88
N GLY A 56 0.43 4.74 5.99
CA GLY A 56 0.50 5.95 5.18
C GLY A 56 0.57 5.66 3.68
N ALA A 57 1.22 4.57 3.26
CA ALA A 57 1.28 4.17 1.87
C ALA A 57 -0.10 3.81 1.31
N LEU A 58 -1.00 3.25 2.14
CA LEU A 58 -2.37 2.93 1.74
C LEU A 58 -3.14 4.20 1.35
N VAL A 59 -3.10 5.24 2.19
CA VAL A 59 -3.78 6.53 1.90
C VAL A 59 -3.24 7.16 0.61
N VAL A 60 -1.91 7.10 0.46
CA VAL A 60 -1.20 7.66 -0.70
C VAL A 60 -1.48 6.87 -1.99
N ALA A 61 -1.89 5.60 -1.89
CA ALA A 61 -2.23 4.75 -3.02
C ALA A 61 -3.58 5.08 -3.67
N TYR A 62 -4.41 5.95 -3.09
CA TYR A 62 -5.72 6.27 -3.63
C TYR A 62 -5.76 6.61 -5.14
N PRO A 63 -4.86 7.47 -5.69
CA PRO A 63 -4.85 7.72 -7.14
C PRO A 63 -4.58 6.45 -7.97
N ALA A 64 -3.75 5.54 -7.47
CA ALA A 64 -3.44 4.27 -8.13
C ALA A 64 -4.65 3.33 -8.13
N ILE A 65 -5.42 3.31 -7.04
CA ILE A 65 -6.68 2.56 -6.94
C ILE A 65 -7.68 3.05 -7.98
N GLN A 66 -7.84 4.38 -8.09
CA GLN A 66 -8.74 4.98 -9.07
C GLN A 66 -8.32 4.65 -10.50
N GLU A 67 -7.03 4.77 -10.80
CA GLU A 67 -6.48 4.39 -12.12
C GLU A 67 -6.79 2.92 -12.45
N ALA A 68 -6.56 2.01 -11.50
CA ALA A 68 -6.85 0.59 -11.69
C ALA A 68 -8.34 0.34 -11.97
N ARG A 69 -9.25 0.98 -11.22
CA ARG A 69 -10.70 0.87 -11.43
C ARG A 69 -11.14 1.44 -12.78
N ILE A 70 -10.56 2.57 -13.21
CA ILE A 70 -10.86 3.20 -14.50
C ILE A 70 -10.40 2.32 -15.67
N LYS A 71 -9.19 1.75 -15.58
CA LYS A 71 -8.62 0.93 -16.65
C LYS A 71 -9.18 -0.49 -16.67
N HIS A 72 -9.65 -0.98 -15.53
CA HIS A 72 -10.18 -2.33 -15.36
C HIS A 72 -11.53 -2.32 -14.61
N PRO A 73 -12.61 -1.79 -15.24
CA PRO A 73 -13.90 -1.59 -14.56
C PRO A 73 -14.58 -2.90 -14.15
N ASN A 74 -14.25 -4.01 -14.80
CA ASN A 74 -14.81 -5.33 -14.50
C ASN A 74 -13.95 -6.15 -13.54
N SER A 75 -12.79 -5.62 -13.12
CA SER A 75 -11.89 -6.31 -12.21
C SER A 75 -12.18 -5.90 -10.76
N ARG A 76 -12.23 -6.90 -9.88
CA ARG A 76 -12.32 -6.65 -8.45
C ARG A 76 -11.00 -6.05 -7.97
N VAL A 77 -11.06 -4.98 -7.18
CA VAL A 77 -9.86 -4.38 -6.57
C VAL A 77 -9.85 -4.67 -5.09
N CYS A 78 -8.77 -5.28 -4.60
CA CYS A 78 -8.62 -5.65 -3.20
C CYS A 78 -7.19 -5.41 -2.69
N PHE A 79 -7.00 -5.57 -1.39
CA PHE A 79 -5.75 -5.23 -0.69
C PHE A 79 -5.24 -6.37 0.17
N ILE A 80 -3.93 -6.58 0.19
CA ILE A 80 -3.25 -7.34 1.23
C ILE A 80 -2.46 -6.37 2.11
N THR A 81 -2.78 -6.32 3.40
CA THR A 81 -2.15 -5.41 4.37
C THR A 81 -2.06 -6.01 5.77
N ALA A 82 -1.32 -5.37 6.68
CA ALA A 82 -1.33 -5.73 8.10
C ALA A 82 -2.65 -5.28 8.77
N PRO A 83 -3.05 -5.87 9.91
CA PRO A 83 -4.28 -5.51 10.62
C PRO A 83 -4.44 -4.01 10.89
N SER A 84 -3.33 -3.31 11.14
CA SER A 84 -3.33 -1.86 11.37
C SER A 84 -3.78 -1.03 10.17
N GLY A 85 -3.71 -1.59 8.95
CA GLY A 85 -4.19 -0.95 7.72
C GLY A 85 -5.69 -1.09 7.46
N PHE A 86 -6.39 -1.99 8.19
CA PHE A 86 -7.80 -2.32 7.96
C PHE A 86 -8.69 -1.07 7.97
N GLN A 87 -8.65 -0.31 9.07
CA GLN A 87 -9.50 0.87 9.26
C GLN A 87 -9.24 1.94 8.19
N THR A 88 -8.00 2.05 7.72
CA THR A 88 -7.64 3.00 6.65
C THR A 88 -8.28 2.62 5.32
N LEU A 89 -8.36 1.32 4.99
CA LEU A 89 -9.02 0.84 3.78
C LEU A 89 -10.55 0.90 3.90
N GLU A 90 -11.11 0.64 5.08
CA GLU A 90 -12.53 0.84 5.38
C GLU A 90 -12.93 2.32 5.14
N PHE A 91 -12.14 3.28 5.64
CA PHE A 91 -12.35 4.70 5.36
C PHE A 91 -12.21 5.08 3.88
N MET A 92 -11.53 4.27 3.08
CA MET A 92 -11.48 4.43 1.62
C MET A 92 -12.65 3.77 0.88
N GLY A 93 -13.60 3.18 1.62
CA GLY A 93 -14.79 2.53 1.08
C GLY A 93 -14.54 1.10 0.58
N PHE A 94 -13.53 0.40 1.09
CA PHE A 94 -13.35 -1.02 0.83
C PHE A 94 -14.19 -1.86 1.79
N GLU A 95 -14.92 -2.82 1.25
CA GLU A 95 -15.63 -3.85 2.02
C GLU A 95 -14.63 -4.85 2.61
N GLU A 96 -14.98 -5.46 3.75
CA GLU A 96 -14.12 -6.41 4.46
C GLU A 96 -13.66 -7.59 3.59
N GLU A 97 -14.52 -8.05 2.68
CA GLU A 97 -14.22 -9.14 1.74
C GLU A 97 -13.10 -8.81 0.73
N ASN A 98 -12.83 -7.51 0.53
CA ASN A 98 -11.78 -7.01 -0.34
C ASN A 98 -10.53 -6.58 0.45
N ILE A 99 -10.49 -6.85 1.76
CA ILE A 99 -9.35 -6.55 2.65
C ILE A 99 -8.81 -7.85 3.24
N TYR A 100 -7.62 -8.22 2.77
CA TYR A 100 -6.92 -9.44 3.17
C TYR A 100 -5.85 -9.12 4.21
N LEU A 101 -6.13 -9.43 5.46
CA LEU A 101 -5.23 -9.15 6.56
C LEU A 101 -4.16 -10.24 6.71
N LEU A 102 -2.91 -9.80 6.85
CA LEU A 102 -1.76 -10.66 7.09
C LEU A 102 -1.16 -10.41 8.47
N GLU A 103 -1.37 -11.36 9.37
CA GLU A 103 -0.89 -11.31 10.75
C GLU A 103 0.63 -11.56 10.85
N THR A 104 1.37 -10.56 11.32
CA THR A 104 2.83 -10.62 11.53
C THR A 104 3.21 -10.73 13.01
N SER A 105 2.27 -11.06 13.88
CA SER A 105 2.50 -11.25 15.32
C SER A 105 3.31 -12.52 15.61
N SER A 106 3.15 -13.57 14.81
CA SER A 106 3.89 -14.83 14.93
C SER A 106 4.19 -15.46 13.57
N VAL A 107 5.19 -16.34 13.49
CA VAL A 107 5.48 -17.11 12.27
C VAL A 107 4.33 -18.05 11.91
N GLN A 108 3.66 -18.64 12.91
CA GLN A 108 2.54 -19.55 12.68
C GLN A 108 1.32 -18.83 12.11
N SER A 109 0.96 -17.66 12.64
CA SER A 109 -0.13 -16.83 12.11
C SER A 109 0.19 -16.36 10.68
N LEU A 110 1.43 -15.98 10.43
CA LEU A 110 1.91 -15.59 9.10
C LEU A 110 1.76 -16.74 8.09
N LEU A 111 2.27 -17.93 8.41
CA LEU A 111 2.18 -19.11 7.53
C LEU A 111 0.73 -19.53 7.26
N LYS A 112 -0.13 -19.53 8.28
CA LYS A 112 -1.57 -19.79 8.12
C LYS A 112 -2.22 -18.75 7.21
N GLY A 113 -1.91 -17.47 7.40
CA GLY A 113 -2.36 -16.38 6.54
C GLY A 113 -1.93 -16.58 5.09
N LEU A 114 -0.64 -16.88 4.84
CA LEU A 114 -0.10 -17.15 3.52
C LEU A 114 -0.81 -18.32 2.82
N LEU A 115 -1.06 -19.42 3.53
CA LEU A 115 -1.79 -20.57 2.98
C LEU A 115 -3.23 -20.20 2.62
N LYS A 116 -3.94 -19.49 3.52
CA LYS A 116 -5.31 -19.01 3.29
C LYS A 116 -5.40 -18.10 2.06
N MET A 117 -4.46 -17.17 1.90
CA MET A 117 -4.41 -16.29 0.73
C MET A 117 -4.20 -17.07 -0.57
N ARG A 118 -3.27 -18.04 -0.56
CA ARG A 118 -3.04 -18.87 -1.75
C ARG A 118 -4.26 -19.70 -2.13
N THR A 119 -5.00 -20.23 -1.16
CA THR A 119 -6.24 -20.96 -1.44
C THR A 119 -7.35 -20.03 -1.93
N HIS A 120 -7.42 -18.81 -1.39
CA HIS A 120 -8.45 -17.84 -1.76
C HIS A 120 -8.33 -17.40 -3.23
N PHE A 121 -7.12 -17.01 -3.66
CA PHE A 121 -6.89 -16.59 -5.05
C PHE A 121 -6.72 -17.75 -6.04
N LYS A 122 -6.94 -18.99 -5.61
CA LYS A 122 -6.74 -20.17 -6.45
C LYS A 122 -7.83 -20.25 -7.52
N GLY A 123 -7.43 -20.14 -8.78
CA GLY A 123 -8.34 -20.25 -9.92
C GLY A 123 -8.80 -18.91 -10.49
N GLU A 124 -8.44 -17.80 -9.83
CA GLU A 124 -8.67 -16.43 -10.35
C GLU A 124 -7.48 -15.95 -11.19
N ARG A 125 -7.73 -15.10 -12.19
CA ARG A 125 -6.67 -14.37 -12.88
C ARG A 125 -6.31 -13.12 -12.08
N VAL A 126 -5.23 -13.24 -11.31
CA VAL A 126 -4.78 -12.17 -10.41
C VAL A 126 -3.67 -11.33 -11.03
N SER A 127 -3.81 -10.01 -10.96
CA SER A 127 -2.72 -9.06 -11.12
C SER A 127 -2.37 -8.47 -9.75
N ALA A 128 -1.09 -8.36 -9.43
CA ALA A 128 -0.63 -7.86 -8.14
C ALA A 128 0.23 -6.61 -8.32
N VAL A 129 -0.12 -5.53 -7.61
CA VAL A 129 0.60 -4.26 -7.57
C VAL A 129 1.28 -4.13 -6.21
N VAL A 130 2.62 -4.20 -6.21
CA VAL A 130 3.42 -4.07 -4.98
C VAL A 130 3.75 -2.60 -4.75
N ILE A 131 3.09 -1.98 -3.78
CA ILE A 131 3.26 -0.55 -3.45
C ILE A 131 4.37 -0.30 -2.42
N GLU A 132 5.14 -1.32 -2.06
CA GLU A 132 6.31 -1.22 -1.19
C GLU A 132 7.58 -1.47 -2.01
N PRO A 133 8.26 -0.40 -2.49
CA PRO A 133 9.43 -0.55 -3.35
C PRO A 133 10.51 -1.41 -2.71
N PHE A 134 11.02 -2.38 -3.46
CA PHE A 134 12.13 -3.25 -3.06
C PHE A 134 11.86 -4.21 -1.88
N THR A 135 10.63 -4.28 -1.37
CA THR A 135 10.28 -5.23 -0.31
C THR A 135 10.18 -6.64 -0.87
N ARG A 136 11.10 -7.53 -0.47
CA ARG A 136 11.20 -8.90 -1.00
C ARG A 136 10.00 -9.72 -0.58
N PHE A 137 9.56 -9.60 0.66
CA PHE A 137 8.40 -10.31 1.18
C PHE A 137 7.13 -10.02 0.36
N SER A 138 6.78 -8.75 0.15
CA SER A 138 5.61 -8.33 -0.62
C SER A 138 5.69 -8.76 -2.09
N THR A 139 6.90 -8.73 -2.67
CA THR A 139 7.12 -9.21 -4.03
C THR A 139 6.99 -10.75 -4.10
N LEU A 140 7.54 -11.49 -3.14
CA LEU A 140 7.40 -12.96 -3.06
C LEU A 140 5.94 -13.36 -2.86
N LEU A 141 5.22 -12.62 -2.04
CA LEU A 141 3.80 -12.81 -1.79
C LEU A 141 2.99 -12.68 -3.08
N SER A 142 3.33 -11.70 -3.93
CA SER A 142 2.67 -11.52 -5.23
C SER A 142 2.84 -12.77 -6.12
N ALA A 143 3.99 -13.44 -6.06
CA ALA A 143 4.20 -14.71 -6.75
C ALA A 143 3.47 -15.87 -6.07
N TRP A 144 3.49 -15.91 -4.74
CA TRP A 144 2.86 -16.95 -3.92
C TRP A 144 1.34 -17.05 -4.10
N ILE A 145 0.63 -15.92 -4.21
CA ILE A 145 -0.81 -15.90 -4.50
C ILE A 145 -1.14 -16.27 -5.96
N GLY A 146 -0.11 -16.54 -6.78
CA GLY A 146 -0.29 -16.97 -8.17
C GLY A 146 -0.57 -15.84 -9.16
N ALA A 147 -0.25 -14.59 -8.82
CA ALA A 147 -0.50 -13.46 -9.72
C ALA A 147 0.27 -13.61 -11.03
N SER A 148 -0.43 -13.52 -12.17
CA SER A 148 0.15 -13.66 -13.51
C SER A 148 0.89 -12.37 -13.91
N GLN A 149 0.32 -11.22 -13.56
CA GLN A 149 1.00 -9.93 -13.63
C GLN A 149 1.49 -9.54 -12.25
N ARG A 150 2.79 -9.26 -12.11
CA ARG A 150 3.42 -8.83 -10.87
C ARG A 150 4.13 -7.52 -11.16
N ILE A 151 3.52 -6.43 -10.70
CA ILE A 151 3.91 -5.06 -10.98
C ILE A 151 4.65 -4.52 -9.75
N GLY A 152 5.83 -3.93 -9.95
CA GLY A 152 6.63 -3.39 -8.86
C GLY A 152 7.83 -2.57 -9.34
N CYS A 153 8.44 -1.87 -8.39
CA CYS A 153 9.74 -1.22 -8.61
C CYS A 153 10.84 -2.29 -8.69
N TYR A 154 11.66 -2.23 -9.75
CA TYR A 154 12.76 -3.15 -9.96
C TYR A 154 14.10 -2.47 -9.80
N ARG A 155 15.11 -3.23 -9.35
CA ARG A 155 16.43 -2.68 -9.05
C ARG A 155 17.10 -2.02 -10.24
N PHE A 156 17.00 -2.61 -11.45
CA PHE A 156 17.82 -2.26 -12.61
C PHE A 156 19.30 -2.06 -12.23
N LEU A 157 19.76 -0.80 -12.17
CA LEU A 157 21.13 -0.43 -11.82
C LEU A 157 21.35 -0.19 -10.32
N ASN A 158 20.31 -0.19 -9.50
CA ASN A 158 20.41 0.00 -8.05
C ASN A 158 21.00 -1.23 -7.36
N GLU A 159 21.98 -0.99 -6.50
CA GLU A 159 22.62 -2.00 -5.67
C GLU A 159 21.85 -2.24 -4.36
N GLY A 160 22.11 -3.35 -3.68
CA GLY A 160 21.54 -3.64 -2.35
C GLY A 160 20.05 -4.05 -2.30
N VAL A 161 19.31 -3.87 -3.40
CA VAL A 161 17.86 -4.13 -3.50
C VAL A 161 17.52 -5.35 -4.37
N TYR A 162 18.27 -6.44 -4.21
CA TYR A 162 18.03 -7.68 -4.95
C TYR A 162 16.62 -8.24 -4.72
N LEU A 163 15.84 -8.35 -5.81
CA LEU A 163 14.47 -8.88 -5.86
C LEU A 163 14.35 -10.13 -6.74
N GLY A 164 15.44 -10.77 -7.16
CA GLY A 164 15.36 -11.86 -8.14
C GLY A 164 14.78 -11.42 -9.49
N ASN A 165 14.07 -12.32 -10.19
CA ASN A 165 13.57 -12.10 -11.55
C ASN A 165 12.08 -12.46 -11.74
N PHE A 166 11.25 -12.26 -10.72
CA PHE A 166 9.83 -12.66 -10.79
C PHE A 166 8.85 -11.52 -11.08
N LEU A 167 9.21 -10.23 -10.93
CA LEU A 167 8.38 -9.13 -11.44
C LEU A 167 8.23 -9.23 -12.97
N THR A 168 6.99 -9.11 -13.46
CA THR A 168 6.68 -9.16 -14.90
C THR A 168 6.57 -7.76 -15.51
N HIS A 169 6.13 -6.79 -14.71
CA HIS A 169 6.05 -5.38 -15.09
C HIS A 169 6.95 -4.58 -14.15
N ARG A 170 8.04 -4.04 -14.70
CA ARG A 170 9.15 -3.48 -13.92
C ARG A 170 9.26 -1.99 -14.16
N LEU A 171 9.12 -1.21 -13.10
CA LEU A 171 9.30 0.23 -13.15
C LEU A 171 10.59 0.65 -12.44
N VAL A 172 11.18 1.75 -12.88
CA VAL A 172 12.27 2.40 -12.15
C VAL A 172 11.67 3.12 -10.95
N TYR A 173 12.24 2.90 -9.76
CA TYR A 173 11.93 3.74 -8.62
C TYR A 173 12.64 5.09 -8.78
N ASN A 174 11.87 6.18 -8.84
CA ASN A 174 12.40 7.54 -8.92
C ASN A 174 12.15 8.26 -7.60
N SER A 175 13.22 8.50 -6.83
CA SER A 175 13.17 9.17 -5.52
C SER A 175 12.80 10.65 -5.58
N HIS A 176 12.78 11.26 -6.78
CA HIS A 176 12.33 12.64 -6.97
C HIS A 176 10.81 12.75 -7.17
N LEU A 177 10.11 11.63 -7.35
CA LEU A 177 8.65 11.62 -7.46
C LEU A 177 8.02 11.42 -6.09
N HIS A 178 6.86 12.06 -5.88
CA HIS A 178 6.05 11.75 -4.71
C HIS A 178 5.57 10.29 -4.76
N ALA A 179 5.42 9.64 -3.61
CA ALA A 179 5.02 8.23 -3.56
C ALA A 179 3.69 7.95 -4.29
N SER A 180 2.72 8.87 -4.24
CA SER A 180 1.47 8.74 -5.00
C SER A 180 1.67 8.69 -6.53
N GLN A 181 2.68 9.40 -7.06
CA GLN A 181 3.04 9.32 -8.47
C GLN A 181 3.67 7.97 -8.80
N THR A 182 4.51 7.44 -7.92
CA THR A 182 5.08 6.10 -8.06
C THR A 182 3.98 5.05 -8.09
N TYR A 183 3.03 5.09 -7.15
CA TYR A 183 1.93 4.13 -7.09
C TYR A 183 0.98 4.27 -8.28
N PHE A 184 0.69 5.49 -8.71
CA PHE A 184 -0.09 5.75 -9.92
C PHE A 184 0.59 5.15 -11.16
N ALA A 185 1.90 5.33 -11.32
CA ALA A 185 2.65 4.69 -12.40
C ALA A 185 2.59 3.15 -12.32
N LEU A 186 2.69 2.56 -11.12
CA LEU A 186 2.53 1.11 -10.96
C LEU A 186 1.14 0.65 -11.43
N ALA A 187 0.07 1.38 -11.11
CA ALA A 187 -1.26 1.05 -11.63
C ALA A 187 -1.36 1.19 -13.16
N LYS A 188 -0.77 2.24 -13.75
CA LYS A 188 -0.72 2.41 -15.21
C LYS A 188 -0.04 1.24 -15.92
N ALA A 189 0.94 0.60 -15.30
CA ALA A 189 1.65 -0.53 -15.88
C ALA A 189 0.81 -1.83 -15.96
N LEU A 190 -0.41 -1.87 -15.41
CA LEU A 190 -1.32 -3.02 -15.52
C LEU A 190 -1.74 -3.32 -16.97
N ILE A 191 -1.80 -2.29 -17.82
CA ILE A 191 -2.19 -2.41 -19.23
C ILE A 191 -0.98 -2.58 -20.17
N GLU A 192 0.24 -2.47 -19.64
CA GLU A 192 1.45 -2.60 -20.44
C GLU A 192 1.76 -4.07 -20.73
N PRO A 193 2.41 -4.40 -21.86
CA PRO A 193 2.92 -5.74 -22.09
C PRO A 193 4.07 -6.07 -21.13
N VAL A 194 4.24 -7.35 -20.84
CA VAL A 194 5.35 -7.87 -20.03
C VAL A 194 6.70 -7.45 -20.63
N SER A 195 7.59 -6.91 -19.80
CA SER A 195 8.90 -6.44 -20.25
C SER A 195 9.98 -6.65 -19.19
N THR A 196 11.18 -7.00 -19.65
CA THR A 196 12.39 -7.02 -18.82
C THR A 196 13.08 -5.66 -18.76
N LYS A 197 12.73 -4.75 -19.67
CA LYS A 197 13.20 -3.35 -19.70
C LYS A 197 12.27 -2.48 -18.84
N PRO A 198 12.74 -1.32 -18.37
CA PRO A 198 11.88 -0.36 -17.68
C PRO A 198 10.62 -0.02 -18.48
N LEU A 199 9.47 -0.23 -17.85
CA LEU A 199 8.16 0.17 -18.35
C LEU A 199 7.86 1.63 -17.99
N LEU A 200 6.91 2.19 -18.74
CA LEU A 200 6.44 3.58 -18.65
C LEU A 200 7.58 4.59 -18.86
N LYS A 201 7.70 5.07 -20.11
CA LYS A 201 8.65 6.11 -20.52
C LYS A 201 7.94 7.45 -20.71
N GLU A 202 7.10 7.80 -19.75
CA GLU A 202 6.28 9.01 -19.79
C GLU A 202 6.45 9.82 -18.50
N SER A 203 6.12 11.11 -18.59
CA SER A 203 6.07 11.98 -17.41
C SER A 203 4.83 11.66 -16.60
N ILE A 204 5.02 11.42 -15.29
CA ILE A 204 3.92 11.14 -14.38
C ILE A 204 3.44 12.44 -13.73
N PRO A 205 2.20 12.90 -13.98
CA PRO A 205 1.72 14.15 -13.43
C PRO A 205 1.54 14.06 -11.91
N SER A 206 1.60 15.21 -11.23
CA SER A 206 1.33 15.29 -9.79
C SER A 206 -0.08 14.80 -9.47
N GLN A 207 -0.20 13.98 -8.42
CA GLN A 207 -1.47 13.39 -7.98
C GLN A 207 -2.12 14.14 -6.81
N ILE A 208 -1.65 15.35 -6.49
CA ILE A 208 -2.14 16.14 -5.34
C ILE A 208 -3.64 16.45 -5.40
N GLN A 209 -4.18 16.64 -6.62
CA GLN A 209 -5.59 16.92 -6.85
C GLN A 209 -6.46 15.66 -6.72
N ASN A 210 -5.88 14.49 -7.02
CA ASN A 210 -6.51 13.17 -7.01
C ASN A 210 -6.32 12.42 -5.69
N ARG A 211 -5.91 13.10 -4.62
CA ARG A 211 -5.75 12.49 -3.29
C ARG A 211 -7.10 12.05 -2.71
N LEU A 212 -7.05 11.10 -1.77
CA LEU A 212 -8.23 10.68 -1.01
C LEU A 212 -8.94 11.88 -0.39
N ARG A 213 -10.25 11.96 -0.60
CA ARG A 213 -11.15 12.89 0.09
C ARG A 213 -12.19 12.05 0.82
N ILE A 214 -12.15 12.08 2.14
CA ILE A 214 -13.11 11.38 2.99
C ILE A 214 -14.24 12.35 3.28
N ASN A 215 -15.47 11.96 2.95
CA ASN A 215 -16.67 12.68 3.39
C ASN A 215 -17.13 12.09 4.72
N ILE A 216 -17.10 12.86 5.79
CA ILE A 216 -17.52 12.41 7.11
C ILE A 216 -19.03 12.61 7.24
N PRO A 217 -19.84 11.55 7.44
CA PRO A 217 -21.28 11.67 7.59
C PRO A 217 -21.68 12.62 8.72
N GLU A 218 -22.76 13.39 8.52
CA GLU A 218 -23.20 14.40 9.51
C GLU A 218 -23.51 13.76 10.88
N LYS A 219 -24.04 12.54 10.89
CA LYS A 219 -24.28 11.76 12.12
C LYS A 219 -22.99 11.52 12.91
N GLU A 220 -21.88 11.21 12.24
CA GLU A 220 -20.58 11.01 12.90
C GLU A 220 -20.03 12.33 13.43
N GLN A 221 -20.18 13.43 12.68
CA GLN A 221 -19.81 14.76 13.14
C GLN A 221 -20.59 15.16 14.41
N GLN A 222 -21.89 14.91 14.44
CA GLN A 222 -22.74 15.15 15.61
C GLN A 222 -22.35 14.26 16.80
N THR A 223 -22.00 13.00 16.53
CA THR A 223 -21.54 12.06 17.56
C THR A 223 -20.23 12.53 18.20
N LEU A 224 -19.28 12.96 17.37
CA LEU A 224 -18.01 13.54 17.86
C LEU A 224 -18.27 14.81 18.67
N ARG A 225 -19.12 15.73 18.19
CA ARG A 225 -19.47 16.96 18.93
C ARG A 225 -20.10 16.67 20.29
N LYS A 226 -21.06 15.73 20.35
CA LYS A 226 -21.67 15.33 21.62
C LYS A 226 -20.65 14.74 22.59
N ARG A 227 -19.73 13.91 22.09
CA ARG A 227 -18.65 13.33 22.91
C ARG A 227 -17.73 14.42 23.45
N LEU A 228 -17.28 15.34 22.60
CA LEU A 228 -16.42 16.45 23.04
C LEU A 228 -17.14 17.37 24.04
N GLN A 229 -18.44 17.63 23.87
CA GLN A 229 -19.19 18.47 24.80
C GLN A 229 -19.34 17.79 26.17
N ALA A 230 -19.47 16.46 26.20
CA ALA A 230 -19.52 15.71 27.45
C ALA A 230 -18.17 15.73 28.20
N GLU A 231 -17.05 15.67 27.48
CA GLU A 231 -15.70 15.73 28.06
C GLU A 231 -15.29 17.16 28.47
N CYS A 232 -15.88 18.18 27.84
CA CYS A 232 -15.62 19.59 28.12
C CYS A 232 -16.92 20.40 28.26
N PRO A 233 -17.72 20.18 29.32
CA PRO A 233 -19.07 20.77 29.45
C PRO A 233 -19.08 22.30 29.46
N GLU A 234 -18.04 22.91 30.04
CA GLU A 234 -17.92 24.36 30.21
C GLU A 234 -17.41 25.06 28.94
N ASN A 235 -16.93 24.31 27.94
CA ASN A 235 -16.41 24.88 26.70
C ASN A 235 -17.47 24.78 25.59
N PRO A 236 -17.85 25.89 24.93
CA PRO A 236 -18.81 25.88 23.84
C PRO A 236 -18.28 25.25 22.53
N LEU A 237 -17.05 24.71 22.51
CA LEU A 237 -16.39 24.06 21.37
C LEU A 237 -16.39 24.93 20.10
N LYS A 238 -16.21 26.25 20.25
CA LYS A 238 -16.20 27.20 19.13
C LYS A 238 -15.12 26.88 18.10
N LYS A 239 -13.93 26.48 18.58
CA LYS A 239 -12.77 26.12 17.76
C LYS A 239 -12.10 24.90 18.36
N ILE A 240 -11.76 23.93 17.52
CA ILE A 240 -11.11 22.69 17.94
C ILE A 240 -9.78 22.61 17.19
N VAL A 241 -8.69 22.53 17.96
CA VAL A 241 -7.34 22.32 17.44
C VAL A 241 -6.86 20.94 17.88
N LEU A 242 -6.48 20.09 16.92
CA LEU A 242 -5.90 18.77 17.21
C LEU A 242 -4.38 18.87 17.18
N LEU A 243 -3.75 18.64 18.33
CA LEU A 243 -2.30 18.48 18.42
C LEU A 243 -1.95 16.99 18.40
N ASN A 244 -1.36 16.52 17.30
CA ASN A 244 -0.84 15.16 17.22
C ASN A 244 0.64 15.14 17.64
N ALA A 245 0.89 14.90 18.92
CA ALA A 245 2.25 14.79 19.47
C ALA A 245 2.91 13.44 19.18
N ASN A 246 2.17 12.48 18.64
CA ASN A 246 2.69 11.16 18.36
C ASN A 246 3.54 11.16 17.08
N ALA A 247 4.80 10.73 17.21
CA ALA A 247 5.60 10.26 16.09
C ALA A 247 6.10 8.86 16.41
N SER A 248 6.03 7.96 15.43
CA SER A 248 6.48 6.57 15.56
C SER A 248 7.86 6.47 16.22
N ASP A 249 8.06 5.45 17.06
CA ASP A 249 9.34 5.18 17.72
C ASP A 249 10.48 4.83 16.75
N ILE A 250 10.17 4.57 15.48
CA ILE A 250 11.15 4.21 14.43
C ILE A 250 12.14 5.35 14.16
N VAL A 251 11.70 6.61 14.26
CA VAL A 251 12.58 7.78 14.02
C VAL A 251 12.37 8.82 15.13
N PRO A 252 13.02 8.63 16.30
CA PRO A 252 12.86 9.54 17.44
C PRO A 252 13.19 11.00 17.11
N LEU A 253 14.12 11.23 16.15
CA LEU A 253 14.48 12.57 15.67
C LEU A 253 13.32 13.36 15.04
N ARG A 254 12.20 12.70 14.69
CA ARG A 254 10.98 13.37 14.22
C ARG A 254 10.07 13.85 15.34
N LYS A 255 10.34 13.45 16.60
CA LYS A 255 9.54 13.87 17.75
C LYS A 255 9.90 15.30 18.14
N TRP A 256 8.90 16.17 18.20
CA TRP A 256 9.05 17.44 18.90
C TRP A 256 8.91 17.18 20.41
N PRO A 257 9.76 17.79 21.27
CA PRO A 257 9.67 17.61 22.72
C PRO A 257 8.26 17.88 23.25
N LEU A 258 7.80 17.02 24.18
CA LEU A 258 6.44 17.09 24.71
C LEU A 258 6.19 18.39 25.45
N GLU A 259 7.21 18.93 26.11
CA GLU A 259 7.16 20.20 26.83
C GLU A 259 6.78 21.34 25.89
N ASN A 260 7.22 21.28 24.63
CA ASN A 260 6.88 22.29 23.64
C ASN A 260 5.43 22.18 23.16
N PHE A 261 4.88 20.95 23.05
CA PHE A 261 3.45 20.75 22.79
C PHE A 261 2.59 21.30 23.93
N VAL A 262 3.03 21.11 25.18
CA VAL A 262 2.36 21.66 26.37
C VAL A 262 2.39 23.17 26.34
N GLU A 263 3.56 23.77 26.08
CA GLU A 263 3.73 25.21 25.99
C GLU A 263 2.86 25.82 24.88
N LEU A 264 2.86 25.20 23.69
CA LEU A 264 1.98 25.58 22.59
C LEU A 264 0.49 25.49 22.98
N GLY A 265 0.10 24.41 23.67
CA GLY A 265 -1.27 24.24 24.15
C GLY A 265 -1.71 25.36 25.08
N LYS A 266 -0.85 25.77 26.02
CA LYS A 266 -1.12 26.90 26.92
C LYS A 266 -1.28 28.21 26.15
N GLN A 267 -0.36 28.51 25.24
CA GLN A 267 -0.41 29.73 24.42
C GLN A 267 -1.67 29.80 23.56
N LEU A 268 -2.12 28.66 23.01
CA LEU A 268 -3.38 28.59 22.26
C LEU A 268 -4.61 28.83 23.14
N LEU A 269 -4.58 28.43 24.41
CA LEU A 269 -5.68 28.67 25.35
C LEU A 269 -5.73 30.11 25.87
N GLU A 270 -4.58 30.75 26.06
CA GLU A 270 -4.49 32.15 26.49
C GLU A 270 -4.96 33.13 25.40
N ASN A 271 -4.91 32.72 24.14
CA ASN A 271 -5.26 33.57 23.01
C ASN A 271 -6.77 33.53 22.71
N SER A 272 -7.45 34.67 22.90
CA SER A 272 -8.91 34.82 22.76
C SER A 272 -9.47 34.60 21.35
N GLU A 273 -8.62 34.49 20.32
CA GLU A 273 -9.04 34.10 18.96
C GLU A 273 -9.19 32.58 18.77
N PHE A 274 -8.77 31.79 19.75
CA PHE A 274 -8.78 30.32 19.71
C PHE A 274 -9.63 29.66 20.80
N THR A 275 -10.04 30.41 21.82
CA THR A 275 -11.00 30.02 22.87
C THR A 275 -12.42 30.55 22.60
#